data_AF-A0A8B6DKL3-F1
#
_entry.id   AF-A0A8B6DKL3-F1
#
_cell.length_a   1.000
_cell.length_b   1.000
_cell.length_c   1.000
_cell.angle_alpha   90.00
_cell.angle_beta   90.00
_cell.angle_gamma   90.00
#
_symmetry.space_group_name_H-M   'P 1'
#
loop_
_entity.id
_entity.type
_entity.pdbx_description
1 polymer ?
#
loop_
_entity_poly.entity_id
_entity_poly.type
_entity_poly.pdbx_seq_one_letter_code
_entity_poly.pdbx_strand_id
1 'polypeptide(L)'
;MSTQCRSSVNNTGDDHIESQNSQLNDFVPSQEFIAKLDDNLFNLPRDLYIPKLLEMTNDIENTITWYRSILTSRAKSVQGCPTGKLYTRKGTSRSSSTLKYAKDCYILYMFINGDSSGIDEVFRKDESKSVNDQSTVPDCNTNTHSDSHKDNGGKIKHTGPDYTFITKKTMIDYFLVNKSVLRQLRSCEILDEGSISSTSDHLPIIVELLIDNNPHRIMNSYSKFPAWHKINDEHIRNYQDSMDVPIELLTGRINSDNVDVDTVNTEIESILHAAADSVIPKCVFNPYTKPYWTPDVKKAHQTERSMRKRWLADGRPRGMSHESYKHYKKAKYEFRNVQNAAYEQYIQKCYNDINEAAECDIRLFWKLVKRCKPSTSRIYPEIIHNGDTCNDQKALLMPLWTIFQTFVQQTILTLLIRQRNNLLTVRIQRF
;
A
#
# COMPACT_ATOMS: atom_id res chain seq x y z
N MET A 1 -46.53 -50.09 19.80
CA MET A 1 -45.24 -50.71 20.16
C MET A 1 -44.21 -49.57 20.15
N SER A 2 -44.13 -48.68 21.13
CA SER A 2 -43.82 -48.85 22.57
C SER A 2 -42.59 -49.71 22.84
N THR A 3 -41.43 -49.05 22.96
CA THR A 3 -40.55 -49.21 24.14
C THR A 3 -39.59 -48.02 24.28
N GLN A 4 -39.74 -47.28 25.38
CA GLN A 4 -38.71 -46.48 26.04
C GLN A 4 -37.75 -47.39 26.83
N CYS A 5 -36.51 -46.94 27.04
CA CYS A 5 -35.75 -46.96 28.32
C CYS A 5 -34.34 -46.37 28.09
N ARG A 6 -34.01 -45.21 28.68
CA ARG A 6 -33.10 -44.98 29.84
C ARG A 6 -31.68 -45.56 29.64
N SER A 7 -30.61 -44.79 29.75
CA SER A 7 -30.14 -44.25 31.04
C SER A 7 -29.24 -43.01 30.92
N SER A 8 -29.37 -42.16 31.95
CA SER A 8 -28.51 -41.03 32.29
C SER A 8 -27.17 -41.51 32.86
N VAL A 9 -26.08 -40.84 32.51
CA VAL A 9 -24.82 -40.85 33.27
C VAL A 9 -24.42 -39.41 33.52
N ASN A 10 -24.45 -39.04 34.81
CA ASN A 10 -23.82 -37.83 35.33
C ASN A 10 -22.31 -38.00 35.25
N ASN A 11 -21.59 -36.98 34.75
CA ASN A 11 -20.18 -36.84 35.08
C ASN A 11 -19.86 -35.36 35.29
N THR A 12 -19.78 -35.00 36.57
CA THR A 12 -19.16 -33.80 37.12
C THR A 12 -17.64 -33.97 37.02
N GLY A 13 -16.99 -33.10 36.26
CA GLY A 13 -15.53 -33.00 36.17
C GLY A 13 -15.17 -31.56 35.87
N ASP A 14 -15.07 -30.76 36.93
CA ASP A 14 -14.40 -29.48 36.96
C ASP A 14 -12.91 -29.71 36.66
N ASP A 15 -12.46 -29.27 35.48
CA ASP A 15 -11.04 -29.04 35.21
C ASP A 15 -10.84 -27.56 34.91
N HIS A 16 -10.26 -26.88 35.90
CA HIS A 16 -9.67 -25.55 35.81
C HIS A 16 -8.60 -25.55 34.70
N ILE A 17 -8.94 -25.07 33.51
CA ILE A 17 -7.95 -24.66 32.51
C ILE A 17 -7.71 -23.17 32.69
N GLU A 18 -6.62 -22.88 33.40
CA GLU A 18 -6.07 -21.55 33.63
C GLU A 18 -5.62 -20.95 32.29
N SER A 19 -6.41 -20.00 31.78
CA SER A 19 -6.15 -19.30 30.51
C SER A 19 -5.16 -18.15 30.75
N GLN A 20 -3.88 -18.43 30.52
CA GLN A 20 -2.83 -17.42 30.41
C GLN A 20 -2.52 -17.18 28.93
N ASN A 21 -3.24 -16.29 28.25
CA ASN A 21 -2.88 -15.88 26.88
C ASN A 21 -3.43 -14.50 26.48
N SER A 22 -3.20 -13.50 27.33
CA SER A 22 -3.64 -12.11 27.06
C SER A 22 -2.61 -11.05 27.51
N GLN A 23 -1.34 -11.20 27.11
CA GLN A 23 -0.32 -10.14 27.23
C GLN A 23 0.71 -10.22 26.09
N LEU A 24 0.33 -9.90 24.85
CA LEU A 24 1.25 -9.77 23.70
C LEU A 24 1.40 -8.32 23.23
N ASN A 25 1.29 -7.37 24.16
CA ASN A 25 1.69 -5.97 23.96
C ASN A 25 3.02 -5.77 24.70
N ASP A 26 4.07 -5.37 23.98
CA ASP A 26 5.40 -5.01 24.47
C ASP A 26 6.05 -6.02 25.43
N PHE A 27 6.16 -7.29 25.01
CA PHE A 27 7.00 -8.26 25.74
C PHE A 27 8.46 -7.83 25.68
N VAL A 28 8.93 -7.16 26.73
CA VAL A 28 10.35 -6.94 27.02
C VAL A 28 10.83 -8.13 27.86
N PRO A 29 11.68 -9.02 27.32
CA PRO A 29 12.15 -10.16 28.09
C PRO A 29 12.89 -9.71 29.36
N SER A 30 12.70 -10.45 30.46
CA SER A 30 13.35 -10.14 31.73
C SER A 30 14.87 -10.31 31.64
N GLN A 31 15.62 -9.63 32.51
CA GLN A 31 17.07 -9.78 32.57
C GLN A 31 17.49 -11.22 32.88
N GLU A 32 16.69 -11.94 33.67
CA GLU A 32 16.88 -13.37 33.97
C GLU A 32 16.74 -14.23 32.71
N PHE A 33 15.80 -13.91 31.82
CA PHE A 33 15.66 -14.60 30.53
C PHE A 33 16.90 -14.40 29.64
N ILE A 34 17.49 -13.20 29.62
CA ILE A 34 18.74 -12.95 28.88
C ILE A 34 19.88 -13.79 29.46
N ALA A 35 20.06 -13.78 30.79
CA ALA A 35 21.13 -14.53 31.45
C ALA A 35 21.00 -16.02 31.11
N LYS A 36 19.77 -16.55 31.16
CA LYS A 36 19.49 -17.93 30.76
C LYS A 36 19.84 -18.19 29.29
N LEU A 37 19.54 -17.29 28.37
CA LEU A 37 19.96 -17.41 26.96
C LEU A 37 21.49 -17.43 26.85
N ASP A 38 22.18 -16.49 27.48
CA ASP A 38 23.65 -16.40 27.44
C ASP A 38 24.30 -17.70 27.97
N ASP A 39 23.82 -18.22 29.10
CA ASP A 39 24.34 -19.46 29.71
C ASP A 39 24.12 -20.69 28.82
N ASN A 40 22.93 -20.80 28.20
CA ASN A 40 22.60 -21.95 27.36
C ASN A 40 23.26 -21.91 25.97
N LEU A 41 23.64 -20.72 25.51
CA LEU A 41 24.27 -20.52 24.20
C LEU A 41 25.81 -20.42 24.28
N PHE A 42 26.36 -20.43 25.49
CA PHE A 42 27.79 -20.31 25.73
C PHE A 42 28.59 -21.45 25.08
N ASN A 43 29.61 -21.09 24.30
CA ASN A 43 30.55 -21.99 23.62
C ASN A 43 29.91 -23.05 22.70
N LEU A 44 28.68 -22.82 22.22
CA LEU A 44 28.08 -23.71 21.24
C LEU A 44 28.65 -23.46 19.83
N PRO A 45 28.95 -24.53 19.06
CA PRO A 45 29.28 -24.38 17.64
C PRO A 45 28.05 -23.90 16.86
N ARG A 46 28.27 -23.29 15.68
CA ARG A 46 27.23 -22.62 14.88
C ARG A 46 25.99 -23.48 14.61
N ASP A 47 26.23 -24.75 14.26
CA ASP A 47 25.22 -25.74 13.92
C ASP A 47 24.34 -26.13 15.12
N LEU A 48 24.80 -25.91 16.36
CA LEU A 48 24.03 -26.10 17.58
C LEU A 48 23.47 -24.78 18.14
N TYR A 49 24.20 -23.68 18.03
CA TYR A 49 23.80 -22.37 18.55
C TYR A 49 22.48 -21.91 17.92
N ILE A 50 22.37 -21.98 16.59
CA ILE A 50 21.21 -21.45 15.87
C ILE A 50 19.94 -22.25 16.20
N PRO A 51 19.90 -23.60 16.09
CA PRO A 51 18.73 -24.36 16.52
C PRO A 51 18.39 -24.16 17.99
N LYS A 52 19.40 -24.05 18.88
CA LYS A 52 19.16 -23.86 20.31
C LYS A 52 18.52 -22.51 20.61
N LEU A 53 18.97 -21.44 19.96
CA LEU A 53 18.38 -20.11 20.09
C LEU A 53 16.93 -20.10 19.58
N LEU A 54 16.66 -20.73 18.43
CA LEU A 54 15.30 -20.83 17.89
C LEU A 54 14.37 -21.63 18.81
N GLU A 55 14.85 -22.75 19.37
CA GLU A 55 14.13 -23.55 20.36
C GLU A 55 13.78 -22.72 21.60
N MET A 56 14.76 -22.05 22.21
CA MET A 56 14.56 -21.28 23.45
C MET A 56 13.68 -20.05 23.28
N THR A 57 13.57 -19.52 22.07
CA THR A 57 12.75 -18.35 21.75
C THR A 57 11.42 -18.71 21.11
N ASN A 58 11.10 -20.01 20.99
CA ASN A 58 9.92 -20.53 20.29
C ASN A 58 9.76 -19.99 18.86
N ASP A 59 10.88 -19.74 18.17
CA ASP A 59 10.92 -19.12 16.84
C ASP A 59 10.17 -17.76 16.76
N ILE A 60 10.07 -17.02 17.89
CA ILE A 60 9.39 -15.73 17.94
C ILE A 60 10.35 -14.63 17.47
N GLU A 61 10.04 -14.03 16.31
CA GLU A 61 10.88 -13.00 15.66
C GLU A 61 11.23 -11.82 16.55
N ASN A 62 10.27 -11.33 17.35
CA ASN A 62 10.47 -10.20 18.25
C ASN A 62 11.52 -10.51 19.34
N THR A 63 11.45 -11.70 19.94
CA THR A 63 12.39 -12.14 20.99
C THR A 63 13.81 -12.26 20.43
N ILE A 64 13.95 -12.85 19.24
CA ILE A 64 15.25 -13.01 18.58
C ILE A 64 15.84 -11.64 18.18
N THR A 65 15.02 -10.75 17.62
CA THR A 65 15.44 -9.39 17.23
C THR A 65 15.85 -8.55 18.44
N TRP A 66 15.17 -8.73 19.56
CA TRP A 66 15.52 -8.07 20.81
C TRP A 66 16.85 -8.59 21.38
N TYR A 67 17.05 -9.92 21.42
CA TYR A 67 18.33 -10.50 21.84
C TYR A 67 19.48 -10.08 20.92
N ARG A 68 19.24 -10.01 19.61
CA ARG A 68 20.18 -9.45 18.61
C ARG A 68 20.58 -8.01 18.96
N SER A 69 19.63 -7.19 19.41
CA SER A 69 19.89 -5.80 19.79
C SER A 69 20.76 -5.70 21.04
N ILE A 70 20.58 -6.58 22.02
CA ILE A 70 21.46 -6.68 23.20
C ILE A 70 22.89 -7.07 22.80
N LEU A 71 23.03 -8.13 21.99
CA LEU A 71 24.34 -8.56 21.51
C LEU A 71 25.02 -7.45 20.70
N THR A 72 24.25 -6.67 19.93
CA THR A 72 24.79 -5.51 19.21
C THR A 72 25.32 -4.44 20.15
N SER A 73 24.59 -4.11 21.21
CA SER A 73 25.06 -3.16 22.23
C SER A 73 26.33 -3.64 22.92
N ARG A 74 26.43 -4.93 23.21
CA ARG A 74 27.65 -5.55 23.78
C ARG A 74 28.82 -5.52 22.78
N ALA A 75 28.57 -5.89 21.53
CA ALA A 75 29.57 -5.87 20.46
C ALA A 75 30.15 -4.46 20.22
N LYS A 76 29.31 -3.42 20.30
CA LYS A 76 29.77 -2.01 20.18
C LYS A 76 30.73 -1.57 21.28
N SER A 77 30.74 -2.25 22.43
CA SER A 77 31.70 -2.00 23.52
C SER A 77 33.04 -2.70 23.30
N VAL A 78 33.15 -3.59 22.31
CA VAL A 78 34.39 -4.30 21.98
C VAL A 78 35.18 -3.51 20.93
N GLN A 79 36.50 -3.40 21.12
CA GLN A 79 37.38 -2.68 20.20
C GLN A 79 37.35 -3.31 18.80
N GLY A 80 37.27 -2.47 17.76
CA GLY A 80 37.24 -2.92 16.36
C GLY A 80 35.84 -3.22 15.82
N CYS A 81 34.77 -2.96 16.59
CA CYS A 81 33.41 -3.09 16.10
C CYS A 81 33.12 -2.12 14.94
N PRO A 82 32.58 -2.57 13.79
CA PRO A 82 32.29 -1.69 12.67
C PRO A 82 31.36 -0.53 13.04
N THR A 83 31.72 0.68 12.60
CA THR A 83 30.84 1.85 12.69
C THR A 83 29.73 1.73 11.63
N GLY A 84 28.50 1.49 12.08
CA GLY A 84 27.36 1.40 11.17
C GLY A 84 26.07 0.95 11.87
N LYS A 85 24.99 0.87 11.08
CA LYS A 85 23.70 0.30 11.52
C LYS A 85 23.64 -1.19 11.18
N LEU A 86 22.94 -1.95 12.02
CA LEU A 86 22.64 -3.36 11.72
C LEU A 86 21.87 -3.48 10.40
N TYR A 87 22.23 -4.49 9.62
CA TYR A 87 21.50 -4.82 8.41
C TYR A 87 20.09 -5.33 8.76
N THR A 88 19.04 -4.71 8.22
CA THR A 88 17.68 -5.26 8.32
C THR A 88 17.51 -6.33 7.25
N ARG A 89 17.59 -7.60 7.64
CA ARG A 89 17.44 -8.73 6.68
C ARG A 89 15.97 -8.93 6.34
N LYS A 90 15.57 -8.61 5.11
CA LYS A 90 14.27 -9.02 4.57
C LYS A 90 14.23 -10.54 4.36
N GLY A 91 13.10 -11.16 4.68
CA GLY A 91 12.84 -12.58 4.37
C GLY A 91 13.01 -12.86 2.87
N THR A 92 13.50 -14.04 2.54
CA THR A 92 13.51 -14.56 1.15
C THR A 92 12.72 -15.85 1.14
N SER A 93 12.23 -16.29 -0.02
CA SER A 93 11.43 -17.53 -0.14
C SER A 93 12.14 -18.78 0.41
N ARG A 94 13.48 -18.75 0.54
CA ARG A 94 14.31 -19.88 1.00
C ARG A 94 14.68 -19.86 2.49
N SER A 95 14.40 -18.79 3.23
CA SER A 95 14.78 -18.70 4.65
C SER A 95 13.93 -17.70 5.41
N SER A 96 13.41 -18.10 6.57
CA SER A 96 12.67 -17.22 7.48
C SER A 96 13.55 -16.05 7.96
N SER A 97 12.89 -14.94 8.30
CA SER A 97 13.50 -13.79 8.98
C SER A 97 14.14 -14.21 10.31
N THR A 98 13.46 -15.09 11.06
CA THR A 98 13.93 -15.62 12.36
C THR A 98 15.26 -16.34 12.25
N LEU A 99 15.42 -17.25 11.27
CA LEU A 99 16.67 -17.97 11.03
C LEU A 99 17.82 -17.02 10.66
N LYS A 100 17.52 -15.97 9.88
CA LYS A 100 18.47 -14.94 9.50
C LYS A 100 18.92 -14.12 10.71
N TYR A 101 18.01 -13.72 11.59
CA TYR A 101 18.37 -13.02 12.82
C TYR A 101 19.14 -13.90 13.81
N ALA A 102 18.78 -15.18 13.93
CA ALA A 102 19.53 -16.13 14.76
C ALA A 102 20.99 -16.31 14.28
N LYS A 103 21.22 -16.30 12.95
CA LYS A 103 22.58 -16.27 12.37
C LYS A 103 23.34 -15.00 12.75
N ASP A 104 22.69 -13.84 12.71
CA ASP A 104 23.32 -12.58 13.12
C ASP A 104 23.66 -12.59 14.61
N CYS A 105 22.80 -13.16 15.47
CA CYS A 105 23.11 -13.34 16.90
C CYS A 105 24.39 -14.18 17.10
N TYR A 106 24.54 -15.28 16.36
CA TYR A 106 25.76 -16.08 16.43
C TYR A 106 27.02 -15.29 16.02
N ILE A 107 26.97 -14.54 14.92
CA ILE A 107 28.10 -13.72 14.46
C ILE A 107 28.46 -12.66 15.52
N LEU A 108 27.46 -11.97 16.08
CA LEU A 108 27.68 -10.99 17.15
C LEU A 108 28.27 -11.64 18.40
N TYR A 109 27.80 -12.84 18.77
CA TYR A 109 28.33 -13.60 19.89
C TYR A 109 29.80 -14.01 19.67
N MET A 110 30.16 -14.52 18.48
CA MET A 110 31.54 -14.84 18.14
C MET A 110 32.44 -13.60 18.20
N PHE A 111 31.96 -12.47 17.70
CA PHE A 111 32.66 -11.18 17.77
C PHE A 111 32.94 -10.72 19.21
N ILE A 112 31.94 -10.84 20.09
CA ILE A 112 32.11 -10.50 21.52
C ILE A 112 33.19 -11.38 22.19
N ASN A 113 33.36 -12.63 21.73
CA ASN A 113 34.38 -13.56 22.24
C ASN A 113 35.74 -13.46 21.51
N GLY A 114 35.93 -12.44 20.66
CA GLY A 114 37.22 -12.15 20.02
C GLY A 114 37.39 -12.70 18.60
N ASP A 115 36.36 -13.35 18.02
CA ASP A 115 36.39 -13.80 16.63
C ASP A 115 35.72 -12.77 15.70
N SER A 116 36.52 -12.09 14.89
CA SER A 116 36.05 -11.05 13.96
C SER A 116 35.42 -11.57 12.67
N SER A 117 35.32 -12.89 12.48
CA SER A 117 34.84 -13.50 11.24
C SER A 117 33.38 -13.16 10.95
N GLY A 118 33.15 -12.46 9.83
CA GLY A 118 31.80 -12.19 9.31
C GLY A 118 31.06 -11.01 9.94
N ILE A 119 31.69 -10.24 10.84
CA ILE A 119 31.04 -9.08 11.47
C ILE A 119 30.58 -8.02 10.44
N ASP A 120 31.33 -7.88 9.33
CA ASP A 120 30.99 -7.01 8.21
C ASP A 120 29.70 -7.42 7.46
N GLU A 121 29.26 -8.68 7.59
CA GLU A 121 27.99 -9.12 7.00
C GLU A 121 26.76 -8.65 7.80
N VAL A 122 26.97 -8.23 9.05
CA VAL A 122 25.92 -7.84 10.00
C VAL A 122 25.75 -6.33 10.04
N PHE A 123 26.81 -5.56 9.81
CA PHE A 123 26.79 -4.09 9.77
C PHE A 123 26.78 -3.56 8.35
N ARG A 124 25.98 -2.53 8.09
CA ARG A 124 26.02 -1.79 6.82
C ARG A 124 27.23 -0.86 6.82
N LYS A 125 28.08 -0.96 5.81
CA LYS A 125 29.13 0.03 5.56
C LYS A 125 28.44 1.36 5.25
N ASP A 126 28.64 2.36 6.09
CA ASP A 126 28.18 3.71 5.78
C ASP A 126 28.92 4.16 4.51
N GLU A 127 28.19 4.35 3.43
CA GLU A 127 28.70 4.94 2.19
C GLU A 127 29.04 6.39 2.50
N SER A 128 30.26 6.63 2.97
CA SER A 128 30.77 7.98 3.16
C SER A 128 30.83 8.68 1.81
N LYS A 129 29.83 9.51 1.52
CA LYS A 129 29.91 10.51 0.46
C LYS A 129 31.04 11.46 0.81
N SER A 130 32.17 11.36 0.11
CA SER A 130 33.26 12.32 0.19
C SER A 130 32.80 13.67 -0.33
N VAL A 131 32.51 14.61 0.55
CA VAL A 131 32.22 16.00 0.19
C VAL A 131 33.47 16.83 0.43
N ASN A 132 34.21 17.10 -0.64
CA ASN A 132 35.04 18.30 -0.78
C ASN A 132 34.18 19.34 -1.50
N ASP A 133 33.90 20.49 -0.90
CA ASP A 133 34.38 21.76 -1.46
C ASP A 133 34.05 22.97 -0.58
N GLN A 134 35.00 23.91 -0.57
CA GLN A 134 34.91 25.28 -0.05
C GLN A 134 34.50 26.21 -1.21
N SER A 135 33.71 27.27 -0.97
CA SER A 135 33.91 28.62 -1.55
C SER A 135 32.69 29.58 -1.38
N THR A 136 32.94 30.65 -0.62
CA THR A 136 32.57 32.08 -0.74
C THR A 136 31.24 32.61 -1.32
N VAL A 137 30.71 33.58 -0.57
CA VAL A 137 29.53 34.45 -0.77
C VAL A 137 29.88 35.69 -1.61
N PRO A 138 28.92 36.30 -2.35
CA PRO A 138 28.73 37.75 -2.22
C PRO A 138 27.27 38.24 -2.19
N ASP A 139 27.06 39.27 -1.37
CA ASP A 139 25.84 40.07 -1.21
C ASP A 139 25.50 40.92 -2.45
N CYS A 140 24.21 41.04 -2.77
CA CYS A 140 23.68 42.29 -3.31
C CYS A 140 22.19 42.52 -2.96
N ASN A 141 21.97 43.75 -2.50
CA ASN A 141 20.72 44.44 -2.19
C ASN A 141 20.04 44.92 -3.48
N THR A 142 18.71 44.97 -3.54
CA THR A 142 17.97 46.13 -4.10
C THR A 142 16.48 46.07 -3.75
N ASN A 143 15.98 47.19 -3.23
CA ASN A 143 14.57 47.53 -3.02
C ASN A 143 13.85 47.78 -4.35
N THR A 144 12.57 47.42 -4.46
CA THR A 144 11.64 48.15 -5.34
C THR A 144 10.23 48.29 -4.76
N HIS A 145 9.68 49.48 -5.06
CA HIS A 145 8.43 50.09 -4.63
C HIS A 145 7.18 49.36 -5.15
N SER A 146 6.12 49.35 -4.32
CA SER A 146 4.78 48.90 -4.66
C SER A 146 3.84 50.08 -4.92
N ASP A 147 3.09 50.03 -6.02
CA ASP A 147 1.93 50.88 -6.33
C ASP A 147 0.66 50.05 -6.17
N SER A 148 -0.36 50.62 -5.50
CA SER A 148 -1.57 49.89 -5.09
C SER A 148 -2.85 50.46 -5.69
N HIS A 149 -3.50 49.67 -6.55
CA HIS A 149 -4.91 49.80 -6.90
C HIS A 149 -5.76 48.99 -5.90
N LYS A 150 -6.81 49.61 -5.34
CA LYS A 150 -7.75 48.99 -4.40
C LYS A 150 -8.92 48.36 -5.16
N ASP A 151 -8.98 47.04 -5.15
CA ASP A 151 -10.18 46.26 -5.46
C ASP A 151 -10.51 45.37 -4.24
N ASN A 152 -11.80 45.24 -3.91
CA ASN A 152 -12.30 44.60 -2.68
C ASN A 152 -12.38 43.06 -2.79
N GLY A 153 -11.61 42.46 -3.69
CA GLY A 153 -11.37 41.02 -3.70
C GLY A 153 -10.44 40.65 -2.53
N GLY A 154 -10.78 39.61 -1.77
CA GLY A 154 -9.94 39.11 -0.69
C GLY A 154 -8.49 39.00 -1.17
N LYS A 155 -7.59 39.82 -0.61
CA LYS A 155 -6.19 39.87 -1.04
C LYS A 155 -5.60 38.48 -0.88
N ILE A 156 -5.20 37.88 -2.00
CA ILE A 156 -4.41 36.64 -2.00
C ILE A 156 -3.16 36.92 -1.17
N LYS A 157 -2.97 36.15 -0.10
CA LYS A 157 -1.81 36.30 0.75
C LYS A 157 -0.62 35.65 0.03
N HIS A 158 0.26 36.48 -0.49
CA HIS A 158 1.57 36.07 -0.99
C HIS A 158 2.58 36.13 0.16
N THR A 159 3.28 35.03 0.45
CA THR A 159 4.35 34.98 1.44
C THR A 159 5.60 34.34 0.87
N GLY A 160 6.75 34.72 1.44
CA GLY A 160 8.06 34.21 1.04
C GLY A 160 8.80 35.11 0.03
N PRO A 161 9.91 34.59 -0.54
CA PRO A 161 10.72 35.29 -1.53
C PRO A 161 9.93 35.65 -2.79
N ASP A 162 10.42 36.63 -3.54
CA ASP A 162 9.89 37.07 -4.84
C ASP A 162 10.56 36.38 -6.03
N TYR A 163 11.29 35.28 -5.77
CA TYR A 163 11.98 34.48 -6.77
C TYR A 163 11.80 32.99 -6.50
N THR A 164 11.85 32.18 -7.55
CA THR A 164 11.83 30.73 -7.44
C THR A 164 13.15 30.10 -7.81
N PHE A 165 14.07 30.84 -8.44
CA PHE A 165 15.38 30.35 -8.82
C PHE A 165 16.48 31.06 -8.01
N ILE A 166 17.19 30.31 -7.17
CA ILE A 166 18.08 30.84 -6.13
C ILE A 166 19.26 31.58 -6.75
N THR A 167 19.93 30.98 -7.74
CA THR A 167 21.21 31.49 -8.27
C THR A 167 21.11 32.89 -8.86
N LYS A 168 20.01 33.20 -9.56
CA LYS A 168 19.81 34.53 -10.18
C LYS A 168 18.73 35.37 -9.49
N LYS A 169 18.08 34.82 -8.45
CA LYS A 169 16.91 35.42 -7.82
C LYS A 169 15.84 35.84 -8.85
N THR A 170 15.50 34.91 -9.75
CA THR A 170 14.48 35.13 -10.79
C THR A 170 13.22 34.30 -10.53
N MET A 171 12.04 34.86 -10.84
CA MET A 171 10.78 34.12 -10.88
C MET A 171 10.64 33.42 -12.23
N ILE A 172 10.76 32.10 -12.26
CA ILE A 172 10.63 31.30 -13.50
C ILE A 172 9.65 30.14 -13.39
N ASP A 173 9.17 29.85 -12.18
CA ASP A 173 8.15 28.85 -11.91
C ASP A 173 6.81 29.55 -11.70
N TYR A 174 5.77 29.12 -12.42
CA TYR A 174 4.46 29.77 -12.41
C TYR A 174 3.34 28.75 -12.22
N PHE A 175 2.32 29.14 -11.46
CA PHE A 175 1.06 28.41 -11.36
C PHE A 175 -0.03 29.15 -12.13
N LEU A 176 -0.30 28.70 -13.35
CA LEU A 176 -1.30 29.33 -14.23
C LEU A 176 -2.68 28.73 -13.97
N VAL A 177 -3.66 29.59 -13.69
CA VAL A 177 -5.05 29.19 -13.44
C VAL A 177 -6.03 30.04 -14.23
N ASN A 178 -7.17 29.46 -14.57
CA ASN A 178 -8.28 30.20 -15.13
C ASN A 178 -8.93 31.10 -14.07
N LYS A 179 -9.74 32.07 -14.52
CA LYS A 179 -10.42 33.03 -13.62
C LYS A 179 -11.36 32.36 -12.62
N SER A 180 -11.90 31.17 -12.93
CA SER A 180 -12.79 30.44 -12.02
C SER A 180 -12.02 29.79 -10.86
N VAL A 181 -10.86 29.17 -11.12
CA VAL A 181 -9.98 28.62 -10.08
C VAL A 181 -9.29 29.72 -9.29
N LEU A 182 -9.02 30.89 -9.90
CA LEU A 182 -8.44 32.03 -9.18
C LEU A 182 -9.30 32.47 -7.99
N ARG A 183 -10.63 32.36 -8.08
CA ARG A 183 -11.55 32.65 -6.95
C ARG A 183 -11.43 31.65 -5.80
N GLN A 184 -10.91 30.46 -6.07
CA GLN A 184 -10.65 29.40 -5.11
C GLN A 184 -9.24 29.51 -4.52
N LEU A 185 -8.38 30.38 -5.04
CA LEU A 185 -7.02 30.53 -4.54
C LEU A 185 -7.01 31.25 -3.18
N ARG A 186 -6.59 30.54 -2.14
CA ARG A 186 -6.54 31.05 -0.77
C ARG A 186 -5.17 31.64 -0.43
N SER A 187 -4.10 30.95 -0.80
CA SER A 187 -2.74 31.40 -0.54
C SER A 187 -1.76 30.86 -1.58
N CYS A 188 -0.68 31.61 -1.79
CA CYS A 188 0.47 31.21 -2.59
C CYS A 188 1.72 31.58 -1.81
N GLU A 189 2.56 30.59 -1.52
CA GLU A 189 3.75 30.75 -0.69
C GLU A 189 4.96 30.18 -1.41
N ILE A 190 6.04 30.95 -1.49
CA ILE A 190 7.34 30.46 -1.92
C ILE A 190 8.14 30.13 -0.66
N LEU A 191 8.60 28.90 -0.52
CA LEU A 191 9.34 28.50 0.66
C LEU A 191 10.79 29.00 0.59
N ASP A 192 11.30 29.53 1.71
CA ASP A 192 12.70 29.93 1.85
C ASP A 192 13.65 28.74 1.69
N GLU A 193 14.87 29.03 1.25
CA GLU A 193 15.94 28.05 1.18
C GLU A 193 16.18 27.38 2.54
N GLY A 194 16.27 26.05 2.56
CA GLY A 194 16.45 25.26 3.78
C GLY A 194 15.16 24.93 4.55
N SER A 195 14.00 25.49 4.17
CA SER A 195 12.71 25.12 4.77
C SER A 195 12.35 23.65 4.54
N ILE A 196 12.81 23.10 3.40
CA ILE A 196 12.72 21.68 3.05
C ILE A 196 14.10 21.27 2.54
N SER A 197 14.54 20.05 2.86
CA SER A 197 15.75 19.47 2.29
C SER A 197 15.53 19.20 0.80
N SER A 198 15.89 20.18 -0.03
CA SER A 198 15.87 20.13 -1.49
C SER A 198 17.30 20.16 -2.01
N THR A 199 17.59 19.38 -3.04
CA THR A 199 18.87 19.44 -3.79
C THR A 199 18.75 20.28 -5.07
N SER A 200 17.62 20.96 -5.26
CA SER A 200 17.34 21.82 -6.41
C SER A 200 17.77 23.26 -6.12
N ASP A 201 18.21 23.98 -7.17
CA ASP A 201 18.42 25.43 -7.17
C ASP A 201 17.12 26.23 -7.34
N HIS A 202 15.97 25.54 -7.34
CA HIS A 202 14.63 26.13 -7.31
C HIS A 202 13.96 26.03 -5.92
N LEU A 203 13.30 27.11 -5.51
CA LEU A 203 12.44 27.19 -4.33
C LEU A 203 11.04 26.62 -4.65
N PRO A 204 10.46 25.78 -3.76
CA PRO A 204 9.11 25.26 -3.94
C PRO A 204 8.05 26.35 -3.86
N ILE A 205 7.06 26.30 -4.77
CA ILE A 205 5.82 27.06 -4.68
C ILE A 205 4.74 26.17 -4.07
N ILE A 206 4.12 26.64 -2.98
CA ILE A 206 2.94 26.03 -2.37
C ILE A 206 1.72 26.87 -2.73
N VAL A 207 0.70 26.21 -3.26
CA VAL A 207 -0.57 26.84 -3.63
C VAL A 207 -1.69 26.16 -2.85
N GLU A 208 -2.45 26.95 -2.09
CA GLU A 208 -3.61 26.48 -1.37
C GLU A 208 -4.88 26.89 -2.11
N LEU A 209 -5.63 25.90 -2.61
CA LEU A 209 -6.92 26.10 -3.25
C LEU A 209 -8.04 25.63 -2.32
N LEU A 210 -9.01 26.50 -2.07
CA LEU A 210 -10.30 26.14 -1.50
C LEU A 210 -11.19 25.59 -2.61
N ILE A 211 -10.98 24.32 -2.94
CA ILE A 211 -11.90 23.61 -3.80
C ILE A 211 -13.11 23.27 -2.94
N ASP A 212 -14.23 23.96 -3.18
CA ASP A 212 -15.53 23.50 -2.70
C ASP A 212 -15.75 22.14 -3.33
N ASN A 213 -15.35 21.11 -2.59
CA ASN A 213 -15.62 19.73 -2.91
C ASN A 213 -17.14 19.58 -2.82
N ASN A 214 -17.84 19.93 -3.91
CA ASN A 214 -19.04 19.21 -4.25
C ASN A 214 -18.58 17.75 -4.22
N PRO A 215 -19.05 16.95 -3.22
CA PRO A 215 -18.57 15.59 -3.01
C PRO A 215 -18.60 14.97 -4.38
N HIS A 216 -17.43 14.60 -4.91
CA HIS A 216 -17.32 14.17 -6.28
C HIS A 216 -18.52 13.28 -6.51
N ARG A 217 -19.49 13.76 -7.31
CA ARG A 217 -20.42 12.86 -7.95
C ARG A 217 -19.44 12.11 -8.81
N ILE A 218 -18.91 11.01 -8.28
CA ILE A 218 -18.28 9.95 -9.05
C ILE A 218 -19.38 9.70 -10.05
N MET A 219 -19.29 10.35 -11.21
CA MET A 219 -20.38 10.34 -12.17
C MET A 219 -20.63 8.87 -12.37
N ASN A 220 -21.83 8.43 -11.94
CA ASN A 220 -22.14 7.03 -11.71
C ASN A 220 -21.45 6.24 -12.79
N SER A 221 -20.43 5.48 -12.39
CA SER A 221 -19.40 4.90 -13.26
C SER A 221 -19.97 4.73 -14.65
N TYR A 222 -19.54 5.63 -15.56
CA TYR A 222 -20.10 5.81 -16.88
C TYR A 222 -20.60 4.50 -17.45
N SER A 223 -21.78 4.57 -18.09
CA SER A 223 -22.32 3.54 -18.95
C SER A 223 -21.14 2.81 -19.65
N LYS A 224 -21.12 1.47 -19.54
CA LYS A 224 -20.05 0.59 -20.04
C LYS A 224 -19.32 1.17 -21.26
N PHE A 225 -17.99 1.31 -21.21
CA PHE A 225 -17.20 1.90 -22.30
C PHE A 225 -17.57 1.33 -23.68
N PRO A 226 -17.66 2.16 -24.73
CA PRO A 226 -17.90 1.69 -26.10
C PRO A 226 -16.82 0.69 -26.53
N ALA A 227 -17.25 -0.43 -27.12
CA ALA A 227 -16.40 -1.48 -27.64
C ALA A 227 -16.07 -1.21 -29.11
N TRP A 228 -15.26 -0.19 -29.37
CA TRP A 228 -14.93 0.24 -30.75
C TRP A 228 -14.43 -0.90 -31.65
N HIS A 229 -13.73 -1.89 -31.09
CA HIS A 229 -13.27 -3.09 -31.81
C HIS A 229 -14.38 -4.06 -32.27
N LYS A 230 -15.64 -3.85 -31.86
CA LYS A 230 -16.81 -4.66 -32.28
C LYS A 230 -17.70 -3.95 -33.30
N ILE A 231 -17.30 -2.75 -33.73
CA ILE A 231 -18.03 -1.97 -34.71
C ILE A 231 -17.99 -2.69 -36.05
N ASN A 232 -19.11 -2.63 -36.75
CA ASN A 232 -19.27 -3.05 -38.14
C ASN A 232 -19.83 -1.85 -38.93
N ASP A 233 -19.96 -1.98 -40.24
CA ASP A 233 -20.41 -0.88 -41.11
C ASP A 233 -21.80 -0.35 -40.76
N GLU A 234 -22.68 -1.19 -40.20
CA GLU A 234 -24.00 -0.77 -39.74
C GLU A 234 -23.92 0.16 -38.54
N HIS A 235 -23.08 -0.16 -37.55
CA HIS A 235 -22.84 0.73 -36.41
C HIS A 235 -22.21 2.07 -36.83
N ILE A 236 -21.33 2.07 -37.84
CA ILE A 236 -20.72 3.32 -38.35
C ILE A 236 -21.81 4.22 -38.96
N ARG A 237 -22.65 3.66 -39.84
CA ARG A 237 -23.76 4.40 -40.46
C ARG A 237 -24.71 4.95 -39.42
N ASN A 238 -25.18 4.10 -38.51
CA ASN A 238 -26.11 4.51 -37.46
C ASN A 238 -25.50 5.59 -36.54
N TYR A 239 -24.19 5.56 -36.30
CA TYR A 239 -23.49 6.56 -35.49
C TYR A 239 -23.43 7.92 -36.22
N GLN A 240 -23.17 7.91 -37.53
CA GLN A 240 -23.22 9.10 -38.38
C GLN A 240 -24.63 9.69 -38.41
N ASP A 241 -25.63 8.85 -38.71
CA ASP A 241 -27.04 9.27 -38.77
C ASP A 241 -27.52 9.88 -37.43
N SER A 242 -27.05 9.32 -36.30
CA SER A 242 -27.37 9.84 -34.96
C SER A 242 -26.72 11.18 -34.64
N MET A 243 -25.66 11.57 -35.35
CA MET A 243 -24.93 12.83 -35.13
C MET A 243 -25.33 13.94 -36.10
N ASP A 244 -25.71 13.59 -37.32
CA ASP A 244 -25.90 14.56 -38.40
C ASP A 244 -26.92 15.65 -38.04
N VAL A 245 -28.11 15.25 -37.55
CA VAL A 245 -29.17 16.22 -37.19
C VAL A 245 -28.75 17.14 -36.02
N PRO A 246 -28.23 16.62 -34.88
CA PRO A 246 -27.74 17.48 -33.81
C PRO A 246 -26.59 18.43 -34.22
N ILE A 247 -25.65 17.97 -35.05
CA ILE A 247 -24.53 18.78 -35.52
C ILE A 247 -24.99 19.88 -36.46
N GLU A 248 -25.93 19.59 -37.37
CA GLU A 248 -26.50 20.58 -38.28
C GLU A 248 -27.20 21.70 -37.49
N LEU A 249 -27.99 21.34 -36.48
CA LEU A 249 -28.64 22.30 -35.58
C LEU A 249 -27.64 23.16 -34.80
N LEU A 250 -26.57 22.54 -34.27
CA LEU A 250 -25.51 23.27 -33.57
C LEU A 250 -24.77 24.23 -34.52
N THR A 251 -24.47 23.78 -35.73
CA THR A 251 -23.82 24.61 -36.77
C THR A 251 -24.69 25.81 -37.14
N GLY A 252 -26.01 25.62 -37.26
CA GLY A 252 -26.96 26.72 -37.47
C GLY A 252 -26.90 27.76 -36.35
N ARG A 253 -26.86 27.33 -35.09
CA ARG A 253 -26.77 28.23 -33.91
C ARG A 253 -25.44 28.99 -33.86
N ILE A 254 -24.32 28.34 -34.16
CA ILE A 254 -23.00 29.00 -34.19
C ILE A 254 -22.99 30.14 -35.21
N ASN A 255 -23.69 29.98 -36.34
CA ASN A 255 -23.75 30.99 -37.38
C ASN A 255 -24.74 32.13 -37.07
N SER A 256 -25.74 31.91 -36.20
CA SER A 256 -26.74 32.92 -35.84
C SER A 256 -26.41 33.71 -34.59
N ASP A 257 -25.72 33.07 -33.63
CA ASP A 257 -25.54 33.59 -32.28
C ASP A 257 -24.04 33.70 -31.96
N ASN A 258 -23.65 34.72 -31.20
CA ASN A 258 -22.27 34.85 -30.71
C ASN A 258 -22.05 33.91 -29.51
N VAL A 259 -22.11 32.59 -29.78
CA VAL A 259 -22.02 31.54 -28.76
C VAL A 259 -20.58 31.41 -28.28
N ASP A 260 -20.41 31.29 -26.97
CA ASP A 260 -19.13 31.02 -26.34
C ASP A 260 -18.53 29.67 -26.78
N VAL A 261 -17.23 29.65 -27.07
CA VAL A 261 -16.52 28.48 -27.62
C VAL A 261 -16.57 27.28 -26.67
N ASP A 262 -16.49 27.52 -25.35
CA ASP A 262 -16.55 26.43 -24.37
C ASP A 262 -17.94 25.79 -24.34
N THR A 263 -19.00 26.58 -24.56
CA THR A 263 -20.37 26.07 -24.70
C THR A 263 -20.50 25.18 -25.92
N VAL A 264 -19.96 25.62 -27.07
CA VAL A 264 -19.97 24.82 -28.31
C VAL A 264 -19.22 23.50 -28.13
N ASN A 265 -18.03 23.53 -27.53
CA ASN A 265 -17.25 22.33 -27.26
C ASN A 265 -18.02 21.34 -26.38
N THR A 266 -18.67 21.84 -25.32
CA THR A 266 -19.48 21.02 -24.42
C THR A 266 -20.67 20.36 -25.14
N GLU A 267 -21.33 21.09 -26.04
CA GLU A 267 -22.44 20.56 -26.84
C GLU A 267 -21.95 19.50 -27.84
N ILE A 268 -20.82 19.71 -28.51
CA ILE A 268 -20.20 18.71 -29.39
C ILE A 268 -19.88 17.42 -28.63
N GLU A 269 -19.21 17.54 -27.48
CA GLU A 269 -18.90 16.38 -26.64
C GLU A 269 -20.17 15.62 -26.24
N SER A 270 -21.23 16.35 -25.88
CA SER A 270 -22.52 15.76 -25.51
C SER A 270 -23.15 14.98 -26.68
N ILE A 271 -23.13 15.53 -27.89
CA ILE A 271 -23.65 14.89 -29.10
C ILE A 271 -22.88 13.60 -29.40
N LEU A 272 -21.54 13.69 -29.41
CA LEU A 272 -20.67 12.55 -29.68
C LEU A 272 -20.89 11.42 -28.66
N HIS A 273 -21.00 11.77 -27.37
CA HIS A 273 -21.25 10.80 -26.31
C HIS A 273 -22.64 10.16 -26.43
N ALA A 274 -23.69 10.93 -26.75
CA ALA A 274 -25.05 10.41 -26.91
C ALA A 274 -25.19 9.45 -28.11
N ALA A 275 -24.57 9.80 -29.25
CA ALA A 275 -24.51 8.93 -30.42
C ALA A 275 -23.73 7.64 -30.12
N ALA A 276 -22.59 7.76 -29.42
CA ALA A 276 -21.79 6.60 -29.05
C ALA A 276 -22.56 5.67 -28.11
N ASP A 277 -23.28 6.23 -27.14
CA ASP A 277 -24.00 5.48 -26.12
C ASP A 277 -25.23 4.74 -26.65
N SER A 278 -25.84 5.23 -27.73
CA SER A 278 -27.03 4.64 -28.34
C SER A 278 -26.71 3.57 -29.38
N VAL A 279 -25.63 3.76 -30.15
CA VAL A 279 -25.32 2.92 -31.31
C VAL A 279 -24.18 1.94 -31.04
N ILE A 280 -23.12 2.37 -30.35
CA ILE A 280 -21.90 1.57 -30.28
C ILE A 280 -22.06 0.43 -29.25
N PRO A 281 -21.74 -0.83 -29.62
CA PRO A 281 -21.80 -1.94 -28.70
C PRO A 281 -20.95 -1.65 -27.47
N LYS A 282 -21.48 -1.86 -26.27
CA LYS A 282 -20.73 -1.59 -25.05
C LYS A 282 -19.90 -2.79 -24.62
N CYS A 283 -18.69 -2.54 -24.13
CA CYS A 283 -17.87 -3.56 -23.50
C CYS A 283 -18.58 -4.01 -22.22
N VAL A 284 -19.21 -5.18 -22.24
CA VAL A 284 -19.59 -5.85 -21.00
C VAL A 284 -18.30 -6.33 -20.37
N PHE A 285 -17.72 -5.50 -19.49
CA PHE A 285 -16.72 -5.97 -18.56
C PHE A 285 -17.36 -7.14 -17.82
N ASN A 286 -16.84 -8.33 -18.05
CA ASN A 286 -17.23 -9.48 -17.26
C ASN A 286 -16.26 -9.49 -16.08
N PRO A 287 -16.66 -8.96 -14.90
CA PRO A 287 -15.81 -8.87 -13.73
C PRO A 287 -15.34 -10.26 -13.24
N TYR A 288 -16.03 -11.31 -13.68
CA TYR A 288 -15.72 -12.69 -13.34
C TYR A 288 -14.74 -13.35 -14.31
N THR A 289 -14.33 -12.65 -15.39
CA THR A 289 -13.27 -13.17 -16.26
C THR A 289 -11.95 -13.00 -15.53
N LYS A 290 -11.50 -14.12 -14.96
CA LYS A 290 -10.23 -14.16 -14.26
C LYS A 290 -9.12 -13.81 -15.26
N PRO A 291 -8.11 -13.00 -14.89
CA PRO A 291 -7.09 -12.52 -15.82
C PRO A 291 -6.22 -13.64 -16.42
N TYR A 292 -6.20 -14.81 -15.79
CA TYR A 292 -5.55 -16.03 -16.29
C TYR A 292 -6.42 -16.86 -17.25
N TRP A 293 -7.57 -16.36 -17.71
CA TRP A 293 -8.46 -17.08 -18.62
C TRP A 293 -7.98 -17.00 -20.08
N THR A 294 -6.87 -17.68 -20.36
CA THR A 294 -6.22 -17.70 -21.68
C THR A 294 -7.07 -18.45 -22.73
N PRO A 295 -6.77 -18.30 -24.03
CA PRO A 295 -7.40 -19.10 -25.09
C PRO A 295 -7.31 -20.61 -24.85
N ASP A 296 -6.20 -21.09 -24.27
CA ASP A 296 -6.02 -22.51 -23.93
C ASP A 296 -6.93 -22.97 -22.80
N VAL A 297 -7.06 -22.17 -21.73
CA VAL A 297 -8.03 -22.43 -20.64
C VAL A 297 -9.45 -22.46 -21.21
N LYS A 298 -9.79 -21.54 -22.11
CA LYS A 298 -11.09 -21.50 -22.79
C LYS A 298 -11.33 -22.76 -23.63
N LYS A 299 -10.34 -23.20 -24.41
CA LYS A 299 -10.40 -24.42 -25.23
C LYS A 299 -10.57 -25.66 -24.35
N ALA A 300 -9.76 -25.81 -23.30
CA ALA A 300 -9.87 -26.93 -22.36
C ALA A 300 -11.22 -26.97 -21.63
N HIS A 301 -11.75 -25.81 -21.23
CA HIS A 301 -13.09 -25.69 -20.67
C HIS A 301 -14.18 -26.11 -21.68
N GLN A 302 -14.09 -25.70 -22.94
CA GLN A 302 -15.05 -26.13 -23.98
C GLN A 302 -15.01 -27.66 -24.20
N THR A 303 -13.82 -28.26 -24.20
CA THR A 303 -13.64 -29.72 -24.27
C THR A 303 -14.27 -30.41 -23.06
N GLU A 304 -14.02 -29.92 -21.83
CA GLU A 304 -14.63 -30.43 -20.60
C GLU A 304 -16.15 -30.40 -20.68
N ARG A 305 -16.74 -29.27 -21.09
CA ARG A 305 -18.19 -29.10 -21.21
C ARG A 305 -18.78 -30.03 -22.26
N SER A 306 -18.08 -30.24 -23.38
CA SER A 306 -18.50 -31.16 -24.44
C SER A 306 -18.49 -32.61 -23.97
N MET A 307 -17.44 -33.05 -23.29
CA MET A 307 -17.36 -34.41 -22.72
C MET A 307 -18.38 -34.62 -21.60
N ARG A 308 -18.64 -33.58 -20.78
CA ARG A 308 -19.70 -33.61 -19.78
C ARG A 308 -21.08 -33.79 -20.41
N LYS A 309 -21.39 -33.10 -21.51
CA LYS A 309 -22.66 -33.27 -22.24
C LYS A 309 -22.83 -34.71 -22.74
N ARG A 310 -21.77 -35.32 -23.29
CA ARG A 310 -21.78 -36.73 -23.71
C ARG A 310 -22.05 -37.68 -22.54
N TRP A 311 -21.33 -37.50 -21.42
CA TRP A 311 -21.57 -38.29 -20.21
C TRP A 311 -22.99 -38.13 -19.62
N LEU A 312 -23.59 -36.93 -19.72
CA LEU A 312 -24.98 -36.70 -19.35
C LEU A 312 -25.96 -37.44 -20.27
N ALA A 313 -25.69 -37.47 -21.58
CA ALA A 313 -26.53 -38.16 -22.57
C ALA A 313 -26.52 -39.68 -22.37
N ASP A 314 -25.41 -40.26 -21.89
CA ASP A 314 -25.29 -41.68 -21.58
C ASP A 314 -25.96 -42.09 -20.25
N GLY A 315 -26.69 -41.20 -19.57
CA GLY A 315 -27.37 -41.50 -18.31
C GLY A 315 -26.49 -41.36 -17.06
N ARG A 316 -25.39 -40.59 -17.14
CA ARG A 316 -24.46 -40.32 -16.01
C ARG A 316 -23.86 -41.59 -15.36
N PRO A 317 -23.40 -42.57 -16.16
CA PRO A 317 -22.87 -43.80 -15.60
C PRO A 317 -21.65 -43.51 -14.71
N ARG A 318 -21.45 -44.30 -13.66
CA ARG A 318 -20.33 -44.16 -12.72
C ARG A 318 -19.37 -45.33 -12.87
N GLY A 319 -18.08 -45.06 -12.66
CA GLY A 319 -17.04 -46.09 -12.69
C GLY A 319 -16.21 -46.04 -13.96
N MET A 320 -14.98 -46.55 -13.88
CA MET A 320 -13.99 -46.50 -14.96
C MET A 320 -14.27 -47.47 -16.11
N SER A 321 -15.25 -48.34 -15.96
CA SER A 321 -15.78 -49.22 -17.01
C SER A 321 -16.54 -48.46 -18.11
N HIS A 322 -17.04 -47.27 -17.83
CA HIS A 322 -17.80 -46.48 -18.79
C HIS A 322 -16.92 -45.43 -19.46
N GLU A 323 -16.76 -45.56 -20.78
CA GLU A 323 -15.87 -44.69 -21.57
C GLU A 323 -16.27 -43.20 -21.51
N SER A 324 -17.57 -42.86 -21.48
CA SER A 324 -17.98 -41.45 -21.35
C SER A 324 -17.64 -40.84 -20.00
N TYR A 325 -17.71 -41.61 -18.91
CA TYR A 325 -17.25 -41.17 -17.59
C TYR A 325 -15.73 -40.95 -17.58
N LYS A 326 -14.95 -41.89 -18.12
CA LYS A 326 -13.49 -41.81 -18.23
C LYS A 326 -13.05 -40.59 -19.05
N HIS A 327 -13.63 -40.36 -20.23
CA HIS A 327 -13.34 -39.19 -21.06
C HIS A 327 -13.67 -37.87 -20.37
N TYR A 328 -14.83 -37.77 -19.72
CA TYR A 328 -15.20 -36.58 -18.94
C TYR A 328 -14.21 -36.32 -17.80
N LYS A 329 -13.84 -37.35 -17.03
CA LYS A 329 -12.87 -37.21 -15.93
C LYS A 329 -11.49 -36.78 -16.42
N LYS A 330 -11.02 -37.33 -17.55
CA LYS A 330 -9.78 -36.92 -18.21
C LYS A 330 -9.83 -35.44 -18.62
N ALA A 331 -10.87 -35.03 -19.34
CA ALA A 331 -11.04 -33.63 -19.76
C ALA A 331 -11.16 -32.66 -18.57
N LYS A 332 -11.82 -33.07 -17.48
CA LYS A 332 -11.90 -32.28 -16.24
C LYS A 332 -10.56 -32.15 -15.51
N TYR A 333 -9.70 -33.17 -15.58
CA TYR A 333 -8.34 -33.10 -15.04
C TYR A 333 -7.47 -32.19 -15.89
N GLU A 334 -7.51 -32.37 -17.21
CA GLU A 334 -6.79 -31.52 -18.18
C GLU A 334 -7.17 -30.04 -18.04
N PHE A 335 -8.47 -29.72 -17.96
CA PHE A 335 -8.92 -28.35 -17.71
C PHE A 335 -8.32 -27.76 -16.42
N ARG A 336 -8.28 -28.52 -15.32
CA ARG A 336 -7.69 -28.05 -14.06
C ARG A 336 -6.19 -27.82 -14.18
N ASN A 337 -5.47 -28.70 -14.87
CA ASN A 337 -4.04 -28.53 -15.08
C ASN A 337 -3.73 -27.30 -15.93
N VAL A 338 -4.44 -27.10 -17.05
CA VAL A 338 -4.28 -25.92 -17.91
C VAL A 338 -4.67 -24.64 -17.15
N GLN A 339 -5.73 -24.68 -16.35
CA GLN A 339 -6.14 -23.56 -15.50
C GLN A 339 -5.09 -23.21 -14.44
N ASN A 340 -4.53 -24.20 -13.74
CA ASN A 340 -3.51 -23.98 -12.72
C ASN A 340 -2.22 -23.43 -13.34
N ALA A 341 -1.78 -24.00 -14.47
CA ALA A 341 -0.60 -23.50 -15.19
C ALA A 341 -0.78 -22.05 -15.64
N ALA A 342 -1.95 -21.69 -16.20
CA ALA A 342 -2.24 -20.31 -16.59
C ALA A 342 -2.32 -19.36 -15.38
N TYR A 343 -2.83 -19.84 -14.24
CA TYR A 343 -2.84 -19.08 -12.99
C TYR A 343 -1.42 -18.83 -12.47
N GLU A 344 -0.58 -19.85 -12.42
CA GLU A 344 0.82 -19.74 -12.00
C GLU A 344 1.60 -18.77 -12.90
N GLN A 345 1.43 -18.87 -14.23
CA GLN A 345 2.04 -17.94 -15.17
C GLN A 345 1.56 -16.49 -14.94
N TYR A 346 0.27 -16.29 -14.71
CA TYR A 346 -0.27 -14.97 -14.39
C TYR A 346 0.31 -14.40 -13.09
N ILE A 347 0.40 -15.22 -12.04
CA ILE A 347 0.98 -14.80 -10.76
C ILE A 347 2.47 -14.48 -10.92
N GLN A 348 3.22 -15.32 -11.62
CA GLN A 348 4.63 -15.09 -11.92
C GLN A 348 4.83 -13.78 -12.69
N LYS A 349 3.99 -13.52 -13.71
CA LYS A 349 4.01 -12.26 -14.45
C LYS A 349 3.76 -11.06 -13.52
N CYS A 350 2.75 -11.15 -12.65
CA CYS A 350 2.46 -10.08 -11.69
C CYS A 350 3.65 -9.80 -10.76
N TYR A 351 4.37 -10.83 -10.31
CA TYR A 351 5.57 -10.64 -9.49
C TYR A 351 6.73 -10.01 -10.27
N ASN A 352 6.92 -10.40 -11.53
CA ASN A 352 7.93 -9.79 -12.40
C ASN A 352 7.61 -8.31 -12.64
N ASP A 353 6.36 -7.97 -12.97
CA ASP A 353 5.92 -6.58 -13.17
C ASP A 353 6.13 -5.74 -11.89
N ILE A 354 5.88 -6.32 -10.70
CA ILE A 354 6.16 -5.67 -9.42
C ILE A 354 7.65 -5.46 -9.21
N ASN A 355 8.48 -6.45 -9.53
CA ASN A 355 9.93 -6.37 -9.33
C ASN A 355 10.55 -5.29 -10.25
N GLU A 356 10.15 -5.27 -11.52
CA GLU A 356 10.57 -4.24 -12.48
C GLU A 356 10.13 -2.84 -12.02
N ALA A 357 8.87 -2.69 -11.59
CA ALA A 357 8.37 -1.43 -11.07
C ALA A 357 9.09 -0.99 -9.77
N ALA A 358 9.55 -1.92 -8.94
CA ALA A 358 10.30 -1.60 -7.73
C ALA A 358 11.65 -0.93 -8.04
N GLU A 359 12.23 -1.25 -9.20
CA GLU A 359 13.52 -0.71 -9.65
C GLU A 359 13.36 0.66 -10.34
N CYS A 360 12.26 0.88 -11.07
CA CYS A 360 12.10 2.07 -11.92
C CYS A 360 11.07 3.10 -11.41
N ASP A 361 9.96 2.68 -10.79
CA ASP A 361 8.84 3.57 -10.45
C ASP A 361 8.13 3.13 -9.15
N ILE A 362 8.48 3.81 -8.05
CA ILE A 362 7.92 3.55 -6.72
C ILE A 362 6.40 3.74 -6.66
N ARG A 363 5.81 4.64 -7.48
CA ARG A 363 4.36 4.86 -7.49
C ARG A 363 3.66 3.69 -8.20
N LEU A 364 4.19 3.25 -9.34
CA LEU A 364 3.68 2.09 -10.07
C LEU A 364 3.81 0.81 -9.24
N PHE A 365 4.93 0.63 -8.53
CA PHE A 365 5.13 -0.49 -7.60
C PHE A 365 3.98 -0.60 -6.60
N TRP A 366 3.69 0.47 -5.86
CA TRP A 366 2.61 0.45 -4.86
C TRP A 366 1.23 0.25 -5.48
N LYS A 367 1.00 0.75 -6.69
CA LYS A 367 -0.23 0.50 -7.45
C LYS A 367 -0.39 -0.99 -7.79
N LEU A 368 0.65 -1.64 -8.27
CA LEU A 368 0.65 -3.07 -8.62
C LEU A 368 0.51 -3.97 -7.38
N VAL A 369 1.21 -3.64 -6.29
CA VAL A 369 1.08 -4.35 -5.00
C VAL A 369 -0.36 -4.28 -4.48
N LYS A 370 -0.99 -3.09 -4.52
CA LYS A 370 -2.40 -2.93 -4.11
C LYS A 370 -3.35 -3.75 -4.99
N ARG A 371 -3.08 -3.85 -6.30
CA ARG A 371 -3.88 -4.64 -7.25
C ARG A 371 -3.76 -6.14 -7.02
N CYS A 372 -2.58 -6.61 -6.58
CA CYS A 372 -2.32 -8.04 -6.36
C CYS A 372 -2.82 -8.53 -4.99
N LYS A 373 -3.13 -7.63 -4.05
CA LYS A 373 -3.78 -8.03 -2.80
C LYS A 373 -5.15 -8.63 -3.12
N PRO A 374 -5.45 -9.88 -2.73
CA PRO A 374 -6.76 -10.44 -2.93
C PRO A 374 -7.79 -9.51 -2.29
N SER A 375 -8.76 -9.06 -3.08
CA SER A 375 -9.83 -8.14 -2.64
C SER A 375 -10.65 -8.69 -1.47
N THR A 376 -10.49 -9.97 -1.14
CA THR A 376 -11.31 -10.74 -0.20
C THR A 376 -10.54 -11.26 1.02
N SER A 377 -9.33 -10.78 1.29
CA SER A 377 -8.74 -11.00 2.62
C SER A 377 -8.15 -9.70 3.15
N ARG A 378 -9.03 -8.72 3.36
CA ARG A 378 -8.97 -8.02 4.64
C ARG A 378 -9.20 -9.08 5.71
N ILE A 379 -8.14 -9.80 6.06
CA ILE A 379 -7.95 -10.17 7.46
C ILE A 379 -7.77 -8.81 8.11
N TYR A 380 -8.89 -8.15 8.41
CA TYR A 380 -8.83 -7.20 9.49
C TYR A 380 -8.36 -8.04 10.67
N PRO A 381 -7.33 -7.62 11.42
CA PRO A 381 -7.12 -8.20 12.72
C PRO A 381 -8.49 -8.17 13.41
N GLU A 382 -9.00 -9.34 13.76
CA GLU A 382 -10.26 -9.44 14.50
C GLU A 382 -10.13 -8.50 15.70
N ILE A 383 -11.03 -7.51 15.80
CA ILE A 383 -11.01 -6.58 16.93
C ILE A 383 -11.59 -7.37 18.09
N ILE A 384 -10.72 -7.96 18.88
CA ILE A 384 -11.08 -8.66 20.11
C ILE A 384 -11.08 -7.64 21.23
N HIS A 385 -12.23 -7.46 21.89
CA HIS A 385 -12.37 -6.61 23.06
C HIS A 385 -13.00 -7.42 24.17
N ASN A 386 -12.28 -7.54 25.30
CA ASN A 386 -12.65 -8.40 26.42
C ASN A 386 -12.87 -9.88 26.07
N GLY A 387 -12.11 -10.41 25.09
CA GLY A 387 -12.18 -11.82 24.69
C GLY A 387 -13.21 -12.14 23.62
N ASP A 388 -14.13 -11.21 23.32
CA ASP A 388 -15.13 -11.38 22.28
C ASP A 388 -14.69 -10.72 20.96
N THR A 389 -14.83 -11.46 19.85
CA THR A 389 -14.64 -10.91 18.52
C THR A 389 -15.77 -9.94 18.18
N CYS A 390 -15.45 -8.65 18.07
CA CYS A 390 -16.40 -7.59 17.78
C CYS A 390 -16.75 -7.57 16.29
N ASN A 391 -17.73 -8.40 15.91
CA ASN A 391 -18.17 -8.55 14.51
C ASN A 391 -19.31 -7.62 14.09
N ASP A 392 -19.92 -6.88 15.03
CA ASP A 392 -21.00 -5.94 14.74
C ASP A 392 -20.62 -4.48 15.09
N GLN A 393 -21.32 -3.54 14.46
CA GLN A 393 -21.04 -2.11 14.59
C GLN A 393 -21.20 -1.59 16.03
N LYS A 394 -22.10 -2.16 16.83
CA LYS A 394 -22.30 -1.75 18.23
C LYS A 394 -21.20 -2.28 19.13
N ALA A 395 -20.76 -3.51 18.91
CA ALA A 395 -19.65 -4.16 19.59
C ALA A 395 -18.33 -3.43 19.32
N LEU A 396 -18.17 -2.78 18.16
CA LEU A 396 -16.99 -1.98 17.82
C LEU A 396 -16.94 -0.61 18.51
N LEU A 397 -18.08 -0.02 18.88
CA LEU A 397 -18.12 1.33 19.45
C LEU A 397 -17.42 1.42 20.81
N MET A 398 -17.57 0.39 21.65
CA MET A 398 -16.97 0.35 23.00
C MET A 398 -15.43 0.27 22.97
N PRO A 399 -14.78 -0.66 22.23
CA PRO A 399 -13.33 -0.69 22.11
C PRO A 399 -12.75 0.59 21.53
N LEU A 400 -13.37 1.13 20.46
CA LEU A 400 -12.88 2.33 19.80
C LEU A 400 -13.03 3.57 20.69
N TRP A 401 -14.10 3.66 21.46
CA TRP A 401 -14.29 4.72 22.45
C TRP A 401 -13.26 4.66 23.57
N THR A 402 -12.94 3.47 24.08
CA THR A 402 -11.92 3.28 25.11
C THR A 402 -10.54 3.71 24.61
N ILE A 403 -10.15 3.27 23.40
CA ILE A 403 -8.88 3.66 22.76
C ILE A 403 -8.81 5.18 22.57
N PHE A 404 -9.91 5.78 22.10
CA PHE A 404 -10.00 7.22 21.92
C PHE A 404 -9.87 7.99 23.24
N GLN A 405 -10.54 7.55 24.31
CA GLN A 405 -10.39 8.13 25.64
C GLN A 405 -8.96 8.04 26.16
N THR A 406 -8.29 6.89 26.01
CA THR A 406 -6.90 6.72 26.44
C THR A 406 -5.97 7.65 25.67
N PHE A 407 -6.16 7.79 24.35
CA PHE A 407 -5.36 8.68 23.52
C PHE A 407 -5.55 10.15 23.90
N VAL A 408 -6.80 10.58 24.13
CA VAL A 408 -7.12 11.94 24.58
C VAL A 408 -6.53 12.21 25.96
N GLN A 409 -6.64 11.27 26.90
CA GLN A 409 -6.07 11.41 28.24
C GLN A 409 -4.54 11.49 28.20
N GLN A 410 -3.86 10.65 27.40
CA GLN A 410 -2.41 10.71 27.23
C GLN A 410 -1.97 12.02 26.56
N THR A 411 -2.72 12.51 25.58
CA THR A 411 -2.42 13.78 24.89
C THR A 411 -2.59 14.96 25.83
N ILE A 412 -3.68 15.00 26.61
CA ILE A 412 -3.91 16.03 27.64
C ILE A 412 -2.82 15.95 28.71
N LEU A 413 -2.48 14.77 29.21
CA LEU A 413 -1.42 14.59 30.20
C LEU A 413 -0.06 15.06 29.66
N THR A 414 0.26 14.75 28.40
CA THR A 414 1.49 15.20 27.73
C THR A 414 1.51 16.72 27.55
N LEU A 415 0.38 17.33 27.19
CA LEU A 415 0.24 18.78 27.09
C LEU A 415 0.35 19.46 28.46
N LEU A 416 -0.22 18.88 29.51
CA LEU A 416 -0.13 19.38 30.89
C LEU A 416 1.29 19.23 31.45
N ILE A 417 1.98 18.12 31.17
CA ILE A 417 3.40 17.93 31.51
C ILE A 417 4.26 18.95 30.77
N ARG A 418 3.97 19.21 29.48
CA ARG A 418 4.70 20.20 28.68
C ARG A 418 4.44 21.63 29.14
N GLN A 419 3.22 21.97 29.54
CA GLN A 419 2.91 23.27 30.16
C GLN A 419 3.58 23.42 31.54
N ARG A 420 3.60 22.36 32.35
CA ARG A 420 4.24 22.35 33.67
C ARG A 420 5.76 22.48 33.58
N ASN A 421 6.38 21.90 32.55
CA ASN A 421 7.83 21.98 32.32
C ASN A 421 8.27 23.28 31.64
N ASN A 422 7.38 23.98 30.92
CA ASN A 422 7.68 25.32 30.39
C ASN A 422 7.68 26.43 31.46
N LEU A 423 7.32 26.13 32.71
CA LEU A 423 7.48 27.03 33.87
C LEU A 423 8.79 26.79 34.66
N LEU A 424 9.60 25.81 34.27
CA LEU A 424 10.89 25.52 34.89
C LEU A 424 11.98 25.41 33.81
N THR A 425 12.60 26.55 33.55
CA THR A 425 13.98 26.69 33.09
C THR A 425 14.27 26.20 31.66
N VAL A 426 14.23 27.16 30.73
CA VAL A 426 15.04 27.13 29.49
C VAL A 426 16.52 27.15 29.87
N ARG A 427 17.20 26.01 29.75
CA ARG A 427 18.63 25.90 29.44
C ARG A 427 18.99 24.42 29.27
N ILE A 428 19.37 24.00 28.05
CA ILE A 428 20.68 23.41 27.71
C ILE A 428 20.66 22.75 26.32
N GLN A 429 21.62 23.25 25.52
CA GLN A 429 22.49 22.67 24.50
C GLN A 429 21.97 21.80 23.35
N ARG A 430 22.39 22.30 22.18
CA ARG A 430 22.53 21.68 20.85
C ARG A 430 23.02 20.23 20.88
N PHE A 431 22.41 19.41 20.03
CA PHE A 431 23.12 18.57 19.06
C PHE A 431 22.56 18.87 17.68
#